data_AF-A0A7W6BT19-F1
#
_entry.id   AF-A0A7W6BT19-F1
#
_cell.length_a   1.000
_cell.length_b   1.000
_cell.length_c   1.000
_cell.angle_alpha   90.00
_cell.angle_beta   90.00
_cell.angle_gamma   90.00
#
_symmetry.space_group_name_H-M   'P 1'
#
loop_
_entity.id
_entity.type
_entity.pdbx_description
1 polymer ?
#
loop_
_entity_poly.entity_id
_entity_poly.type
_entity_poly.pdbx_seq_one_letter_code
_entity_poly.pdbx_strand_id
1 'polypeptide(L)' 'MMKAANFALTRDDMVRMEGEDAARSHRTRRDNPYRPGSADWRAWCNGFEAVR' A
#
# COMPACT_ATOMS: atom_id res chain seq x y z
N MET A 1 -4.76 -29.96 11.85
CA MET A 1 -5.13 -28.54 12.07
C MET A 1 -3.90 -27.69 11.84
N MET A 2 -3.78 -27.02 10.69
CA MET A 2 -2.77 -25.98 10.51
C MET A 2 -3.28 -24.72 11.22
N LYS A 3 -2.55 -24.26 12.24
CA LYS A 3 -2.80 -22.96 12.88
C LYS A 3 -2.68 -21.88 11.80
N ALA A 4 -3.76 -21.17 11.53
CA ALA A 4 -3.66 -19.91 10.80
C ALA A 4 -2.72 -19.00 11.60
N ALA A 5 -1.53 -18.76 11.07
CA ALA A 5 -0.64 -17.76 11.64
C ALA A 5 -1.35 -16.41 11.48
N ASN A 6 -1.72 -15.81 12.60
CA ASN A 6 -2.28 -14.47 12.66
C ASN A 6 -1.14 -13.49 12.33
N PHE A 7 -0.82 -13.33 11.04
CA PHE A 7 0.11 -12.30 10.60
C PHE A 7 -0.63 -10.98 10.72
N ALA A 8 -0.41 -10.28 11.84
CA ALA A 8 -0.86 -8.90 11.98
C ALA A 8 -0.28 -8.10 10.80
N LEU A 9 -1.16 -7.36 10.11
CA LEU A 9 -0.75 -6.52 9.00
C LEU A 9 0.31 -5.53 9.50
N THR A 10 1.44 -5.47 8.79
CA THR A 10 2.47 -4.49 9.08
C THR A 10 2.03 -3.11 8.63
N ARG A 11 2.73 -2.07 9.09
CA ARG A 11 2.54 -0.71 8.56
C ARG A 11 2.73 -0.67 7.05
N ASP A 12 3.73 -1.38 6.54
CA ASP A 12 4.03 -1.47 5.11
C ASP A 12 2.86 -2.10 4.34
N ASP A 13 2.28 -3.20 4.86
CA ASP A 13 1.11 -3.85 4.26
C ASP A 13 -0.10 -2.92 4.20
N MET A 14 -0.38 -2.20 5.28
CA MET A 14 -1.49 -1.24 5.33
C MET A 14 -1.31 -0.14 4.28
N VAL A 15 -0.12 0.45 4.22
CA VAL A 15 0.18 1.54 3.28
C VAL A 15 0.18 1.05 1.82
N ARG A 16 0.63 -0.19 1.58
CA ARG A 16 0.52 -0.84 0.27
C ARG A 16 -0.96 -1.01 -0.14
N MET A 17 -1.82 -1.49 0.76
CA MET A 17 -3.26 -1.60 0.49
C MET A 17 -3.92 -0.24 0.23
N GLU A 18 -3.51 0.83 0.91
CA GLU A 18 -3.97 2.20 0.62
C GLU A 18 -3.60 2.64 -0.81
N GLY A 19 -2.41 2.25 -1.30
CA GLY A 19 -1.98 2.49 -2.68
C GLY A 19 -2.85 1.75 -3.69
N GLU A 20 -3.13 0.47 -3.44
CA GLU A 20 -4.02 -0.33 -4.28
C GLU A 20 -5.42 0.30 -4.39
N ASP A 21 -6.00 0.71 -3.26
CA ASP A 21 -7.31 1.34 -3.20
C ASP A 21 -7.34 2.65 -4.00
N ALA A 22 -6.28 3.46 -3.90
CA ALA A 22 -6.15 4.68 -4.68
C ALA A 22 -6.11 4.42 -6.20
N ALA A 23 -5.43 3.36 -6.64
CA ALA A 23 -5.40 2.98 -8.06
C ALA A 23 -6.79 2.53 -8.56
N ARG A 24 -7.50 1.73 -7.75
CA ARG A 24 -8.88 1.30 -8.06
C ARG A 24 -9.87 2.46 -8.08
N SER A 25 -9.63 3.47 -7.26
CA SER A 25 -10.48 4.66 -7.14
C SER A 25 -10.13 5.78 -8.13
N HIS A 26 -9.39 5.47 -9.20
CA HIS A 26 -9.00 6.42 -10.25
C HIS A 26 -8.20 7.64 -9.75
N ARG A 27 -7.52 7.54 -8.61
CA ARG A 27 -6.54 8.55 -8.17
C ARG A 27 -5.27 8.46 -9.01
N THR A 28 -4.36 9.40 -8.83
CA THR A 28 -3.07 9.46 -9.51
C THR A 28 -1.91 9.26 -8.53
N ARG A 29 -0.70 8.94 -9.01
CA ARG A 29 0.50 8.88 -8.15
C ARG A 29 0.77 10.17 -7.36
N ARG A 30 0.31 11.33 -7.85
CA ARG A 30 0.49 12.62 -7.18
C ARG A 30 -0.35 12.75 -5.91
N ASP A 31 -1.35 11.89 -5.76
CA ASP A 31 -2.23 11.85 -4.61
C ASP A 31 -1.65 11.05 -3.42
N ASN A 32 -0.43 10.51 -3.56
CA ASN A 32 0.30 9.87 -2.48
C ASN A 32 0.58 10.89 -1.35
N PRO A 33 0.06 10.67 -0.12
CA PRO A 33 0.18 11.65 0.96
C PRO A 33 1.54 11.62 1.67
N TYR A 34 2.37 10.60 1.40
CA TYR A 34 3.60 10.36 2.12
C TYR A 34 4.78 11.17 1.53
N ARG A 35 5.72 11.55 2.39
CA ARG A 35 6.93 12.28 1.98
C ARG A 35 7.70 11.49 0.90
N PRO A 36 8.00 12.08 -0.28
CA PRO A 36 8.73 11.40 -1.34
C PRO A 36 10.02 10.72 -0.85
N GLY A 37 10.20 9.45 -1.23
CA GLY A 37 11.35 8.63 -0.90
C GLY A 37 11.32 7.95 0.48
N SER A 38 10.34 8.25 1.35
CA SER A 38 10.14 7.55 2.63
C SER A 38 9.70 6.10 2.43
N ALA A 39 9.75 5.29 3.51
CA ALA A 39 9.27 3.91 3.48
C ALA A 39 7.78 3.85 3.07
N ASP A 40 6.91 4.58 3.78
CA ASP A 40 5.49 4.66 3.46
C ASP A 40 5.23 5.17 2.03
N TRP A 41 6.02 6.12 1.53
CA TRP A 41 5.88 6.58 0.14
C TRP A 41 6.16 5.46 -0.86
N ARG A 42 7.22 4.66 -0.63
CA ARG A 42 7.56 3.52 -1.48
C ARG A 42 6.50 2.43 -1.39
N ALA A 43 6.03 2.10 -0.19
CA ALA A 43 4.99 1.10 0.03
C ALA A 43 3.69 1.47 -0.69
N TRP A 44 3.26 2.72 -0.58
CA TRP A 44 2.06 3.22 -1.25
C TRP A 44 2.22 3.19 -2.77
N CYS A 45 3.37 3.65 -3.30
CA CYS A 45 3.65 3.57 -4.73
C CYS A 45 3.63 2.13 -5.23
N ASN A 46 4.24 1.18 -4.50
CA ASN A 46 4.23 -0.24 -4.85
C ASN A 46 2.81 -0.79 -4.94
N GLY A 47 1.93 -0.44 -3.98
CA GLY A 47 0.53 -0.83 -4.01
C GLY A 47 -0.25 -0.22 -5.19
N PHE A 48 -0.06 1.07 -5.44
CA PHE A 48 -0.70 1.78 -6.53
C PHE A 48 -0.30 1.21 -7.91
N GLU A 49 0.96 0.82 -8.06
CA GLU A 49 1.51 0.26 -9.30
C GLU A 49 1.13 -1.21 -9.52
N ALA A 50 0.89 -1.98 -8.45
CA ALA A 50 0.51 -3.37 -8.56
C ALA A 50 -0.87 -3.60 -9.21
N VAL A 51 -1.72 -2.57 -9.23
CA VAL A 51 -3.10 -2.63 -9.77
C VAL A 51 -3.20 -2.03 -11.18
N ARG A 52 -2.29 -1.13 -11.56
CA ARG A 52 -2.36 -0.34 -12.80
C ARG A 52 -1.73 -1.07 -13.99
#